data_AF-A0A9Q3IIK7-F1
#
_entry.id   AF-A0A9Q3IIK7-F1
#
_cell.length_a   1.000
_cell.length_b   1.000
_cell.length_c   1.000
_cell.angle_alpha   90.00
_cell.angle_beta   90.00
_cell.angle_gamma   90.00
#
_symmetry.space_group_name_H-M   'P 1'
#
loop_
_entity.id
_entity.type
_entity.pdbx_description
1 polymer ?
#
loop_
_entity_poly.entity_id
_entity_poly.type
_entity_poly.pdbx_seq_one_letter_code
_entity_poly.pdbx_strand_id
1 'polypeptide(L)'
;MGLGKIIQAINLIGTSKERVITNPQCSTPTIIILQPHSITNWKSEISKHAQAGALKAQIYHGPTCHSLSKADIIKCDIIITSYNTITQEFKQTNTSTSFISKINWHCIILDAAQ
;
A
#
# COMPACT_ATOMS: atom_id res chain seq x y z
N MET A 1 -16.05 9.21 -9.43
CA MET A 1 -16.18 9.15 -10.91
C MET A 1 -15.74 7.78 -11.41
N GLY A 2 -16.67 6.99 -11.93
CA GLY A 2 -16.51 5.56 -12.29
C GLY A 2 -15.65 5.26 -13.53
N LEU A 3 -14.51 5.92 -13.68
CA LEU A 3 -13.60 5.76 -14.82
C LEU A 3 -12.63 4.56 -14.66
N GLY A 4 -12.83 3.70 -13.66
CA GLY A 4 -11.99 2.51 -13.46
C GLY A 4 -10.56 2.79 -12.98
N LYS A 5 -10.27 3.98 -12.43
CA LYS A 5 -8.92 4.35 -11.96
C LYS A 5 -8.31 3.35 -10.97
N ILE A 6 -9.12 2.81 -10.06
CA ILE A 6 -8.67 1.82 -9.07
C ILE A 6 -8.22 0.53 -9.76
N ILE A 7 -8.97 0.08 -10.77
CA ILE A 7 -8.64 -1.13 -11.54
C ILE A 7 -7.34 -0.92 -12.32
N GLN A 8 -7.17 0.25 -12.93
CA GLN A 8 -5.91 0.62 -13.61
C GLN A 8 -4.72 0.58 -12.65
N ALA A 9 -4.88 1.10 -11.43
CA ALA A 9 -3.85 1.05 -10.40
C ALA A 9 -3.54 -0.39 -9.94
N ILE A 10 -4.56 -1.23 -9.75
CA ILE A 10 -4.36 -2.65 -9.40
C ILE A 10 -3.56 -3.38 -10.48
N ASN A 11 -3.90 -3.18 -11.76
CA ASN A 11 -3.18 -3.79 -12.87
C ASN A 11 -1.74 -3.30 -12.98
N LEU A 12 -1.49 -2.02 -12.71
CA LEU A 12 -0.14 -1.46 -12.66
C LEU A 12 0.70 -2.17 -11.58
N ILE A 13 0.15 -2.34 -10.37
CA ILE A 13 0.84 -3.03 -9.28
C ILE A 13 1.11 -4.50 -9.63
N GLY A 14 0.11 -5.19 -10.20
CA GLY A 14 0.27 -6.57 -10.68
C GLY A 14 1.40 -6.71 -11.70
N THR A 15 1.43 -5.82 -12.68
CA THR A 15 2.49 -5.80 -13.71
C THR A 15 3.86 -5.53 -13.10
N SER A 16 3.97 -4.60 -12.14
CA SER A 16 5.22 -4.34 -11.42
C SER A 16 5.71 -5.57 -10.65
N LYS A 17 4.80 -6.33 -10.03
CA LYS A 17 5.14 -7.58 -9.33
C LYS A 17 5.70 -8.64 -10.28
N GLU A 18 5.09 -8.82 -11.44
CA GLU A 18 5.58 -9.76 -12.46
C GLU A 18 6.99 -9.40 -12.95
N ARG A 19 7.31 -8.11 -13.05
CA ARG A 19 8.67 -7.65 -13.38
C ARG A 19 9.70 -8.05 -12.33
N VAL A 20 9.33 -8.18 -11.06
CA VAL A 20 10.26 -8.64 -10.02
C VAL A 20 10.59 -10.12 -10.16
N ILE A 21 9.62 -10.93 -10.61
CA ILE A 21 9.84 -12.35 -10.90
C ILE A 21 10.88 -12.50 -12.02
N THR A 22 10.83 -11.64 -13.03
CA THR A 22 11.76 -11.66 -14.17
C THR A 22 13.09 -10.94 -13.88
N ASN A 23 13.11 -9.95 -12.99
CA ASN A 23 14.30 -9.24 -12.55
C ASN A 23 14.29 -9.01 -11.02
N PRO A 24 15.03 -9.84 -10.25
CA PRO A 24 15.02 -9.80 -8.78
C PRO A 24 15.55 -8.50 -8.14
N GLN A 25 16.15 -7.61 -8.94
CA GLN A 25 16.65 -6.30 -8.47
C GLN A 25 15.51 -5.27 -8.27
N CYS A 26 14.30 -5.57 -8.74
CA CYS A 26 13.16 -4.67 -8.63
C CYS A 26 12.47 -4.78 -7.25
N SER A 27 12.18 -3.63 -6.64
CA SER A 27 11.39 -3.52 -5.40
C SER A 27 9.89 -3.65 -5.74
N THR A 28 9.10 -4.33 -4.89
CA THR A 28 7.65 -4.52 -5.08
C THR A 28 6.71 -3.62 -4.25
N PRO A 29 7.08 -3.13 -3.04
CA PRO A 29 6.07 -2.62 -2.12
C PRO A 29 5.53 -1.30 -2.66
N THR A 30 4.22 -1.27 -2.88
CA THR A 30 3.45 -0.10 -3.25
C THR A 30 2.68 0.38 -2.03
N ILE A 31 2.74 1.69 -1.76
CA ILE A 31 1.92 2.31 -0.71
C ILE A 31 0.80 3.13 -1.35
N ILE A 32 -0.42 2.91 -0.86
CA ILE A 32 -1.62 3.61 -1.29
C ILE A 32 -2.08 4.48 -0.12
N ILE A 33 -2.06 5.79 -0.34
CA ILE A 33 -2.45 6.79 0.65
C ILE A 33 -3.79 7.38 0.22
N LEU A 34 -4.79 7.29 1.10
CA LEU A 34 -6.17 7.62 0.77
C LEU A 34 -6.94 8.19 1.97
N GLN A 35 -8.19 8.61 1.74
CA GLN A 35 -9.08 8.99 2.85
C GLN A 35 -9.62 7.74 3.57
N PRO A 36 -9.82 7.76 4.91
CA PRO A 36 -10.19 6.57 5.67
C PRO A 36 -11.42 5.82 5.15
N HIS A 37 -12.42 6.53 4.64
CA HIS A 37 -13.64 5.92 4.09
C HIS A 37 -13.41 5.15 2.78
N SER A 38 -12.32 5.42 2.06
CA SER A 38 -11.96 4.75 0.81
C SER A 38 -11.20 3.43 1.02
N ILE A 39 -10.75 3.13 2.24
CA ILE A 39 -10.01 1.89 2.57
C ILE A 39 -10.84 0.66 2.18
N THR A 40 -12.13 0.64 2.56
CA THR A 40 -13.04 -0.48 2.31
C THR A 40 -13.29 -0.68 0.81
N ASN A 41 -13.41 0.42 0.07
CA ASN A 41 -13.57 0.39 -1.38
C ASN A 41 -12.35 -0.24 -2.07
N TRP A 42 -11.15 0.23 -1.74
CA TRP A 42 -9.90 -0.34 -2.28
C TRP A 42 -9.75 -1.82 -1.94
N LYS A 43 -10.05 -2.24 -0.71
CA LYS A 43 -10.01 -3.65 -0.31
C LYS A 43 -10.97 -4.50 -1.15
N SER A 44 -12.18 -4.00 -1.39
CA SER A 44 -13.18 -4.67 -2.23
C SER A 44 -12.71 -4.82 -3.67
N GLU A 45 -12.21 -3.73 -4.27
CA GLU A 45 -11.75 -3.71 -5.65
C GLU A 45 -10.52 -4.60 -5.88
N ILE A 46 -9.56 -4.62 -4.95
CA ILE A 46 -8.42 -5.54 -4.98
C ILE A 46 -8.93 -6.99 -4.93
N SER A 47 -9.87 -7.30 -4.04
CA SER A 47 -10.39 -8.66 -3.89
C SER A 47 -11.18 -9.14 -5.13
N LYS A 48 -11.83 -8.22 -5.85
CA LYS A 48 -12.59 -8.52 -7.07
C LYS A 48 -11.71 -8.69 -8.31
N HIS A 49 -10.68 -7.86 -8.45
CA HIS A 49 -9.91 -7.76 -9.71
C HIS A 49 -8.53 -8.40 -9.64
N ALA A 50 -7.99 -8.65 -8.45
CA ALA A 50 -6.78 -9.43 -8.29
C ALA A 50 -7.13 -10.91 -8.10
N GLN A 51 -6.42 -11.80 -8.80
CA GLN A 51 -6.52 -13.24 -8.53
C GLN A 51 -6.18 -13.53 -7.06
N ALA A 52 -6.90 -14.47 -6.45
CA ALA A 52 -6.69 -14.83 -5.05
C ALA A 52 -5.22 -15.20 -4.78
N GLY A 53 -4.59 -14.50 -3.83
CA GLY A 53 -3.18 -14.69 -3.49
C GLY A 53 -2.16 -14.02 -4.43
N ALA A 54 -2.60 -13.42 -5.54
CA ALA A 54 -1.71 -12.75 -6.48
C ALA A 54 -1.12 -11.45 -5.93
N LEU A 55 -1.88 -10.71 -5.12
CA LEU A 55 -1.42 -9.48 -4.46
C LEU A 55 -1.65 -9.58 -2.96
N LYS A 56 -0.57 -9.46 -2.17
CA LYS A 56 -0.62 -9.40 -0.71
C LYS A 56 -0.82 -7.96 -0.27
N ALA A 57 -2.08 -7.63 0.04
CA ALA A 57 -2.47 -6.32 0.54
C ALA A 57 -2.65 -6.32 2.06
N GLN A 58 -2.08 -5.33 2.75
CA GLN A 58 -2.31 -5.10 4.18
C GLN A 58 -2.76 -3.67 4.47
N ILE A 59 -3.54 -3.51 5.53
CA ILE A 59 -4.06 -2.23 5.99
C ILE A 59 -3.19 -1.74 7.15
N TYR A 60 -2.52 -0.62 6.90
CA TYR A 60 -1.78 0.15 7.88
C TYR A 60 -2.64 1.36 8.29
N HIS A 61 -3.64 1.14 9.14
CA HIS A 61 -4.51 2.21 9.61
C HIS A 61 -5.04 1.93 11.02
N GLY A 62 -5.02 2.95 11.88
CA GLY A 62 -5.53 2.85 13.26
C GLY A 62 -4.69 1.88 14.12
N PRO A 63 -5.30 1.12 15.03
CA PRO A 63 -4.56 0.28 15.98
C PRO A 63 -3.75 -0.85 15.32
N THR A 64 -4.08 -1.25 14.08
CA THR A 64 -3.31 -2.27 13.36
C THR A 64 -1.92 -1.80 12.94
N CYS A 65 -1.67 -0.48 12.93
CA CYS A 65 -0.35 0.07 12.61
C CYS A 65 0.73 -0.44 13.58
N HIS A 66 0.38 -0.58 14.87
CA HIS A 66 1.32 -1.03 15.91
C HIS A 66 1.60 -2.54 15.87
N SER A 67 0.80 -3.32 15.13
CA SER A 67 0.96 -4.77 15.02
C SER A 67 1.87 -5.19 13.88
N LEU A 68 2.17 -4.29 12.94
CA LEU A 68 2.95 -4.62 11.75
C LEU A 68 4.41 -4.23 11.94
N SER A 69 5.31 -5.17 11.70
CA SER A 69 6.73 -4.90 11.67
C SER A 69 7.19 -4.46 10.28
N LYS A 70 8.36 -3.83 10.19
CA LYS A 70 9.01 -3.52 8.91
C LYS A 70 9.16 -4.77 8.02
N ALA A 71 9.45 -5.93 8.62
CA ALA A 71 9.61 -7.18 7.89
C ALA A 71 8.28 -7.69 7.28
N ASP A 72 7.16 -7.44 7.95
CA ASP A 72 5.83 -7.82 7.45
C ASP A 72 5.43 -6.97 6.26
N ILE A 73 5.75 -5.67 6.31
CA ILE A 73 5.47 -4.76 5.20
C ILE A 73 6.28 -5.08 3.95
N ILE A 74 7.57 -5.38 4.10
CA ILE A 74 8.42 -5.73 2.96
C ILE A 74 7.93 -7.01 2.24
N LYS A 75 7.25 -7.91 2.96
CA LYS A 75 6.65 -9.11 2.38
C LYS A 75 5.31 -8.86 1.69
N CYS A 76 4.75 -7.66 1.81
CA CYS A 76 3.51 -7.26 1.18
C CYS A 76 3.78 -6.57 -0.16
N ASP A 77 2.86 -6.75 -1.11
CA ASP A 77 2.90 -6.04 -2.38
C ASP A 77 2.22 -4.67 -2.26
N ILE A 78 1.20 -4.58 -1.41
CA ILE A 78 0.38 -3.37 -1.22
C ILE A 78 0.24 -3.06 0.26
N ILE A 79 0.55 -1.82 0.64
CA ILE A 79 0.18 -1.24 1.93
C ILE A 79 -0.84 -0.14 1.71
N ILE A 80 -1.99 -0.25 2.37
CA ILE A 80 -3.05 0.77 2.33
C ILE A 80 -3.01 1.55 3.63
N THR A 81 -2.90 2.86 3.55
CA THR A 81 -2.87 3.77 4.70
C THR A 81 -3.71 5.01 4.44
N SER A 82 -3.89 5.82 5.48
CA SER A 82 -4.56 7.11 5.37
C SER A 82 -3.59 8.29 5.51
N TYR A 83 -3.97 9.44 4.92
CA TYR A 83 -3.22 10.69 5.08
C TYR A 83 -2.97 11.05 6.55
N ASN A 84 -3.97 10.84 7.42
CA ASN A 84 -3.83 11.10 8.85
C ASN A 84 -2.77 10.20 9.49
N THR A 85 -2.77 8.90 9.14
CA THR A 85 -1.79 7.93 9.64
C THR A 85 -0.38 8.29 9.21
N ILE A 86 -0.16 8.62 7.92
CA ILE A 86 1.14 9.08 7.42
C ILE A 86 1.60 10.35 8.13
N THR A 87 0.72 11.32 8.32
CA THR A 87 1.04 12.58 8.99
C THR A 87 1.46 12.37 10.45
N GLN A 88 0.78 11.47 11.16
CA GLN A 88 1.14 11.11 12.53
C GLN A 88 2.50 10.40 12.60
N GLU A 89 2.73 9.44 11.70
CA GLU A 89 4.03 8.76 11.59
C GLU A 89 5.18 9.73 11.30
N PHE A 90 4.95 10.69 10.40
CA PHE A 90 5.95 11.69 10.05
C PHE A 90 6.28 12.63 11.22
N LYS A 91 5.31 12.90 12.10
CA LYS A 91 5.56 13.69 13.33
C LYS A 91 6.30 12.90 14.41
N GLN A 92 6.21 11.57 14.37
CA GLN A 92 6.78 10.65 15.35
C GLN A 92 8.10 10.01 14.87
N THR A 93 8.88 10.70 14.01
CA THR A 93 10.10 10.17 13.37
C THR A 93 11.17 9.62 14.32
N ASN A 94 11.09 9.94 15.62
CA ASN A 94 12.02 9.47 16.66
C ASN A 94 11.59 8.17 17.37
N THR A 95 10.45 7.56 17.04
CA THR A 95 10.01 6.30 17.66
C THR A 95 10.32 5.09 16.77
N SER A 96 10.65 3.95 17.41
CA SER A 96 10.92 2.67 16.71
C SER A 96 9.72 2.14 15.92
N THR A 97 8.53 2.72 16.13
CA THR A 97 7.28 2.36 15.44
C THR A 97 7.11 3.10 14.11
N SER A 98 7.84 4.18 13.87
CA SER A 98 7.75 5.00 12.66
C SER A 98 8.76 4.52 11.62
N PHE A 99 8.36 3.54 10.82
CA PHE A 99 9.23 2.93 9.80
C PHE A 99 8.71 3.11 8.37
N ILE A 100 7.48 3.62 8.16
CA ILE A 100 6.93 3.75 6.81
C ILE A 100 7.74 4.73 5.96
N SER A 101 8.34 5.74 6.62
CA SER A 101 9.28 6.69 6.03
C SER A 101 10.67 6.10 5.73
N LYS A 102 11.01 4.94 6.33
CA LYS A 102 12.31 4.25 6.20
C LYS A 102 12.27 3.09 5.20
N ILE A 103 11.15 2.94 4.48
CA ILE A 103 10.95 1.91 3.46
C ILE A 103 11.16 2.54 2.09
N ASN A 104 11.89 1.84 1.23
CA ASN A 104 12.05 2.24 -0.17
C ASN A 104 10.87 1.72 -0.99
N TRP A 105 9.86 2.58 -1.15
CA TRP A 105 8.65 2.26 -1.90
C TRP A 105 8.94 2.23 -3.40
N HIS A 106 8.46 1.18 -4.08
CA HIS A 106 8.54 1.12 -5.54
C HIS A 106 7.59 2.12 -6.20
N CYS A 107 6.40 2.26 -5.62
CA CYS A 107 5.37 3.14 -6.11
C CYS A 107 4.59 3.74 -4.93
N ILE A 108 4.21 5.01 -5.08
CA ILE A 108 3.33 5.72 -4.14
C ILE A 108 2.10 6.15 -4.93
N ILE A 109 0.92 5.70 -4.51
CA ILE A 109 -0.35 6.05 -5.10
C ILE A 109 -1.10 6.95 -4.11
N LEU A 110 -1.41 8.17 -4.55
CA LEU A 110 -2.21 9.13 -3.80
C LEU A 110 -3.62 9.13 -4.38
N ASP A 111 -4.60 8.67 -3.61
CA ASP A 111 -6.01 8.71 -4.02
C ASP A 111 -6.71 9.92 -3.40
N ALA A 112 -7.52 10.61 -4.21
CA ALA A 112 -8.18 11.86 -3.82
C ALA A 112 -7.22 12.97 -3.32
N ALA A 113 -6.02 13.07 -3.92
CA ALA A 113 -5.15 14.23 -3.77
C ALA A 113 -5.79 15.41 -4.52
N GLN A 114 -6.40 16.32 -3.78
CA GLN A 114 -7.11 17.48 -4.30
C GLN A 114 -6.62 18.75 -3.63
#